data_AF-A0A3D1GSA2-F1
#
_entry.id   AF-A0A3D1GSA2-F1
#
_cell.length_a   1.000
_cell.length_b   1.000
_cell.length_c   1.000
_cell.angle_alpha   90.00
_cell.angle_beta   90.00
_cell.angle_gamma   90.00
#
_symmetry.space_group_name_H-M   'P 1'
#
loop_
_entity.id
_entity.type
_entity.pdbx_description
1 polymer ?
#
loop_
_entity_poly.entity_id
_entity_poly.type
_entity_poly.pdbx_seq_one_letter_code
_entity_poly.pdbx_strand_id
1 'polypeptide(L)'
;PLGHVSSVVERRNTIPILANIVIRAEAGQLTLTATDMEMDIAEQVSCSVAQDGACTVPAHLLNDIVKKLPEGAEVTVTVADGTASLQAGRSNFTLPTLPVEDFPAFNSSELPIQFAITTADMRHQIDTTRFAISTEETRYYLNGIYFHKSDSGALAAVATDGHRLALAQMSMPQGAQDLPNIILPRKAVGELRKLLDDEEGEVNVRLSETRAEFSFGQVRLTSKLIDGSFPDYTRVIPRGNDKVLSVDRGLFSAAVDRVSTISSEKSRSVKLSLTEN
;
A
#
# COMPACT_ATOMS: atom_id res chain seq x y z
N PRO A 1 4.10 5.57 -12.91
CA PRO A 1 2.80 6.25 -13.08
C PRO A 1 1.55 5.38 -13.24
N LEU A 2 1.16 4.96 -14.45
CA LEU A 2 -0.16 4.33 -14.64
C LEU A 2 -0.30 2.98 -13.94
N GLY A 3 0.78 2.20 -13.86
CA GLY A 3 0.80 0.95 -13.11
C GLY A 3 0.53 1.15 -11.61
N HIS A 4 1.07 2.23 -11.03
CA HIS A 4 0.90 2.60 -9.63
C HIS A 4 -0.54 3.05 -9.35
N VAL A 5 -1.04 4.00 -10.13
CA VAL A 5 -2.38 4.56 -9.88
C VAL A 5 -3.48 3.55 -10.23
N SER A 6 -3.28 2.65 -11.20
CA SER A 6 -4.30 1.64 -11.55
C SER A 6 -4.42 0.51 -10.53
N SER A 7 -3.49 0.35 -9.59
CA SER A 7 -3.47 -0.79 -8.67
C SER A 7 -4.53 -0.71 -7.57
N VAL A 8 -4.92 0.51 -7.17
CA VAL A 8 -6.03 0.72 -6.21
C VAL A 8 -7.40 0.40 -6.81
N VAL A 9 -7.54 0.55 -8.13
CA VAL A 9 -8.79 0.38 -8.87
C VAL A 9 -9.18 -1.10 -8.93
N GLU A 10 -10.29 -1.44 -8.29
CA GLU A 10 -10.79 -2.81 -8.32
C GLU A 10 -11.28 -3.19 -9.72
N ARG A 11 -11.16 -4.47 -10.07
CA ARG A 11 -11.64 -4.98 -11.37
C ARG A 11 -13.16 -5.01 -11.48
N ARG A 12 -13.86 -5.06 -10.34
CA ARG A 12 -15.32 -5.08 -10.26
C ARG A 12 -15.74 -3.96 -9.32
N ASN A 13 -16.32 -2.90 -9.88
CA ASN A 13 -16.87 -1.79 -9.13
C ASN A 13 -18.38 -1.73 -9.34
N THR A 14 -19.13 -1.54 -8.27
CA THR A 14 -20.57 -1.23 -8.34
C THR A 14 -20.81 0.24 -8.68
N ILE A 15 -19.84 1.11 -8.38
CA ILE A 15 -19.85 2.54 -8.70
C ILE A 15 -18.93 2.77 -9.91
N PRO A 16 -19.47 3.07 -11.11
CA PRO A 16 -18.67 3.09 -12.35
C PRO A 16 -17.48 4.06 -12.33
N ILE A 17 -17.62 5.23 -11.69
CA ILE A 17 -16.55 6.23 -11.67
C ILE A 17 -15.30 5.79 -10.89
N LEU A 18 -15.42 4.83 -9.96
CA LEU A 18 -14.28 4.23 -9.26
C LEU A 18 -13.45 3.30 -10.15
N ALA A 19 -13.97 2.90 -11.32
CA ALA A 19 -13.20 2.20 -12.34
C ALA A 19 -12.32 3.14 -13.18
N ASN A 20 -12.50 4.46 -13.04
CA ASN A 20 -11.73 5.47 -13.75
C ASN A 20 -10.58 6.00 -12.89
N ILE A 21 -9.57 6.54 -13.58
CA ILE A 21 -8.63 7.49 -12.98
C ILE A 21 -9.05 8.91 -13.38
N VAL A 22 -8.78 9.88 -12.50
CA VAL A 22 -8.77 11.29 -12.86
C VAL A 22 -7.42 11.62 -13.48
N ILE A 23 -7.45 12.30 -14.61
CA ILE A 23 -6.30 12.93 -15.23
C ILE A 23 -6.49 14.43 -15.14
N ARG A 24 -5.56 15.14 -14.52
CA ARG A 24 -5.53 16.61 -14.46
C ARG A 24 -4.23 17.11 -15.07
N ALA A 25 -4.33 17.98 -16.07
CA ALA A 25 -3.20 18.62 -16.72
C ALA A 25 -3.24 20.12 -16.42
N GLU A 26 -2.21 20.63 -15.76
CA GLU A 26 -2.07 22.05 -15.45
C GLU A 26 -0.60 22.39 -15.19
N ALA A 27 -0.18 23.62 -15.51
CA ALA A 27 1.15 24.14 -15.18
C ALA A 27 2.34 23.22 -15.57
N GLY A 28 2.24 22.51 -16.70
CA GLY A 28 3.29 21.59 -17.19
C GLY A 28 3.36 20.25 -16.45
N GLN A 29 2.34 19.91 -15.65
CA GLN A 29 2.26 18.66 -14.90
C GLN A 29 0.96 17.92 -15.20
N LEU A 30 1.06 16.60 -15.23
CA LEU A 30 -0.04 15.65 -15.27
C LEU A 30 -0.18 15.01 -13.88
N THR A 31 -1.30 15.23 -13.21
CA THR A 31 -1.65 14.49 -11.99
C THR A 31 -2.62 13.37 -12.34
N LEU A 32 -2.25 12.14 -12.01
CA LEU A 32 -3.07 10.95 -12.13
C LEU A 32 -3.58 10.56 -10.75
N THR A 33 -4.90 10.40 -10.58
CA THR A 33 -5.48 10.04 -9.28
C THR A 33 -6.50 8.92 -9.42
N ALA A 34 -6.44 7.93 -8.54
CA ALA A 34 -7.43 6.86 -8.44
C ALA A 34 -7.77 6.57 -6.99
N THR A 35 -8.99 6.07 -6.75
CA THR A 35 -9.47 5.74 -5.42
C THR A 35 -10.49 4.61 -5.43
N ASP A 36 -10.59 3.91 -4.32
CA ASP A 36 -11.66 2.98 -3.96
C ASP A 36 -12.54 3.51 -2.79
N MET A 37 -12.44 4.81 -2.48
CA MET A 37 -13.02 5.51 -1.32
C MET A 37 -12.43 5.16 0.06
N GLU A 38 -11.60 4.14 0.16
CA GLU A 38 -10.87 3.78 1.39
C GLU A 38 -9.43 4.32 1.35
N MET A 39 -8.82 4.34 0.17
CA MET A 39 -7.53 4.90 -0.12
C MET A 39 -7.50 5.57 -1.50
N ASP A 40 -6.54 6.47 -1.70
CA ASP A 40 -6.20 7.02 -3.00
C ASP A 40 -4.71 6.96 -3.25
N ILE A 41 -4.38 6.93 -4.54
CA ILE A 41 -3.01 7.11 -5.02
C ILE A 41 -3.06 8.26 -6.02
N ALA A 42 -2.20 9.25 -5.79
CA ALA A 42 -1.93 10.32 -6.73
C ALA A 42 -0.46 10.29 -7.16
N GLU A 43 -0.21 10.42 -8.45
CA GLU A 43 1.15 10.51 -9.00
C GLU A 43 1.26 11.66 -10.00
N GLN A 44 2.34 12.45 -9.87
CA GLN A 44 2.64 13.56 -10.76
C GLN A 44 3.69 13.18 -11.80
N VAL A 45 3.46 13.60 -13.05
CA VAL A 45 4.37 13.38 -14.17
C VAL A 45 4.49 14.66 -14.96
N SER A 46 5.71 15.07 -15.29
CA SER A 46 5.91 16.24 -16.14
C SER A 46 5.45 15.98 -17.57
N CYS A 47 4.71 16.93 -18.15
CA CYS A 47 4.18 16.80 -19.51
C CYS A 47 4.07 18.16 -20.20
N SER A 48 3.94 18.14 -21.53
CA SER A 48 3.58 19.34 -22.28
C SER A 48 2.07 19.58 -22.18
N VAL A 49 1.67 20.65 -21.51
CA VAL A 49 0.26 21.04 -21.38
C VAL A 49 -0.06 22.13 -22.40
N ALA A 50 -0.84 21.78 -23.42
CA ALA A 50 -1.33 22.74 -24.41
C ALA A 50 -2.54 23.54 -23.88
N GLN A 51 -3.38 22.87 -23.09
CA GLN A 51 -4.57 23.45 -22.47
C GLN A 51 -4.80 22.78 -21.11
N ASP A 52 -5.00 23.60 -20.09
CA ASP A 52 -5.34 23.11 -18.75
C ASP A 52 -6.71 22.43 -18.75
N GLY A 53 -6.84 21.36 -17.98
CA GLY A 53 -8.10 20.64 -17.88
C GLY A 53 -8.03 19.37 -17.05
N ALA A 54 -9.20 18.75 -16.86
CA ALA A 54 -9.30 17.45 -16.22
C ALA A 54 -10.35 16.57 -16.90
N CYS A 55 -10.14 15.27 -16.88
CA CYS A 55 -11.13 14.27 -17.30
C CYS A 55 -10.97 13.00 -16.47
N THR A 56 -11.95 12.09 -16.58
CA THR A 56 -11.80 10.73 -16.06
C THR A 56 -11.74 9.73 -17.20
N VAL A 57 -10.95 8.68 -17.07
CA VAL A 57 -10.86 7.61 -18.08
C VAL A 57 -10.71 6.23 -17.42
N PRO A 58 -11.20 5.13 -18.03
CA PRO A 58 -11.12 3.80 -17.43
C PRO A 58 -9.66 3.37 -17.18
N ALA A 59 -9.32 3.12 -15.92
CA ALA A 59 -7.95 2.94 -15.45
C ALA A 59 -7.23 1.78 -16.15
N HIS A 60 -7.84 0.60 -16.08
CA HIS A 60 -7.27 -0.63 -16.64
C HIS A 60 -7.14 -0.56 -18.16
N LEU A 61 -8.13 0.03 -18.84
CA LEU A 61 -8.09 0.17 -20.30
C LEU A 61 -6.98 1.12 -20.74
N LEU A 62 -6.83 2.27 -20.06
CA LEU A 62 -5.74 3.19 -20.34
C LEU A 62 -4.37 2.53 -20.10
N ASN A 63 -4.20 1.86 -18.97
CA ASN A 63 -2.95 1.15 -18.64
C ASN A 63 -2.62 0.07 -19.68
N ASP A 64 -3.62 -0.71 -20.11
CA ASP A 64 -3.46 -1.75 -21.13
C ASP A 64 -3.11 -1.19 -22.52
N ILE A 65 -3.67 -0.02 -22.88
CA ILE A 65 -3.31 0.68 -24.12
C ILE A 65 -1.86 1.14 -24.05
N VAL A 66 -1.48 1.87 -23.00
CA VAL A 66 -0.15 2.47 -22.88
C VAL A 66 0.94 1.40 -22.82
N LYS A 67 0.70 0.29 -22.11
CA LYS A 67 1.64 -0.85 -22.07
C LYS A 67 1.91 -1.53 -23.42
N LYS A 68 1.00 -1.38 -24.38
CA LYS A 68 1.12 -1.96 -25.72
C LYS A 68 1.72 -1.01 -26.74
N LEU A 69 1.96 0.25 -26.37
CA LEU A 69 2.61 1.22 -27.25
C LEU A 69 4.10 0.90 -27.39
N PRO A 70 4.71 1.21 -28.54
CA PRO A 70 6.17 1.12 -28.69
C PRO A 70 6.89 1.97 -27.65
N GLU A 71 8.08 1.52 -27.23
CA GLU A 71 8.94 2.28 -26.33
C GLU A 71 9.28 3.66 -26.94
N GLY A 72 9.24 4.71 -26.10
CA GLY A 72 9.48 6.09 -26.52
C GLY A 72 8.33 6.76 -27.29
N ALA A 73 7.17 6.10 -27.43
CA ALA A 73 6.02 6.72 -28.09
C ALA A 73 5.47 7.90 -27.28
N GLU A 74 5.31 9.05 -27.94
CA GLU A 74 4.59 10.19 -27.40
C GLU A 74 3.08 9.95 -27.46
N VAL A 75 2.39 10.25 -26.36
CA VAL A 75 0.93 10.08 -26.23
C VAL A 75 0.28 11.45 -26.08
N THR A 76 -0.53 11.83 -27.06
CA THR A 76 -1.35 13.03 -27.01
C THR A 76 -2.74 12.66 -26.50
N VAL A 77 -3.21 13.37 -25.47
CA VAL A 77 -4.57 13.23 -24.93
C VAL A 77 -5.36 14.49 -25.23
N THR A 78 -6.48 14.33 -25.93
CA THR A 78 -7.41 15.43 -26.24
C THR A 78 -8.79 15.08 -25.71
N VAL A 79 -9.43 15.98 -24.98
CA VAL A 79 -10.77 15.78 -24.42
C VAL A 79 -11.76 16.65 -25.17
N ALA A 80 -12.78 16.02 -25.76
CA ALA A 80 -13.86 16.71 -26.47
C ALA A 80 -15.15 15.89 -26.38
N ASP A 81 -16.29 16.57 -26.28
CA ASP A 81 -17.63 15.97 -26.36
C ASP A 81 -17.84 14.75 -25.43
N GLY A 82 -17.32 14.82 -24.20
CA GLY A 82 -17.46 13.74 -23.21
C GLY A 82 -16.62 12.49 -23.50
N THR A 83 -15.64 12.58 -24.40
CA THR A 83 -14.70 11.50 -24.72
C THR A 83 -13.25 11.99 -24.63
N ALA A 84 -12.34 11.06 -24.32
CA ALA A 84 -10.91 11.30 -24.35
C ALA A 84 -10.31 10.55 -25.54
N SER A 85 -9.71 11.28 -26.47
CA SER A 85 -8.93 10.74 -27.59
C SER A 85 -7.48 10.58 -27.15
N LEU A 86 -6.93 9.38 -27.32
CA LEU A 86 -5.51 9.08 -27.11
C LEU A 86 -4.86 8.74 -28.44
N GLN A 87 -3.91 9.58 -28.85
CA GLN A 87 -3.16 9.40 -30.08
C GLN A 87 -1.70 9.11 -29.78
N ALA A 88 -1.17 8.06 -30.40
CA ALA A 88 0.25 7.71 -30.35
C ALA A 88 0.70 7.27 -31.74
N GLY A 89 1.40 8.16 -32.45
CA GLY A 89 1.76 7.96 -33.86
C GLY A 89 0.52 7.73 -34.74
N ARG A 90 0.38 6.51 -35.29
CA ARG A 90 -0.75 6.11 -36.14
C ARG A 90 -1.89 5.42 -35.38
N SER A 91 -1.72 5.18 -34.09
CA SER A 91 -2.74 4.57 -33.24
C SER A 91 -3.62 5.67 -32.67
N ASN A 92 -4.94 5.49 -32.75
CA ASN A 92 -5.92 6.38 -32.14
C ASN A 92 -6.94 5.56 -31.36
N PHE A 93 -7.19 5.95 -30.12
CA PHE A 93 -8.15 5.32 -29.22
C PHE A 93 -9.12 6.37 -28.70
N THR A 94 -10.39 6.01 -28.58
CA THR A 94 -11.40 6.88 -27.97
C THR A 94 -11.92 6.20 -26.72
N LEU A 95 -11.77 6.87 -25.58
CA LEU A 95 -12.22 6.38 -24.29
C LEU A 95 -13.45 7.16 -23.82
N PRO A 96 -14.46 6.49 -23.25
CA PRO A 96 -15.55 7.19 -22.59
C PRO A 96 -15.01 7.90 -21.35
N THR A 97 -15.53 9.10 -21.07
CA THR A 97 -15.26 9.82 -19.82
C THR A 97 -16.50 9.86 -18.96
N LEU A 98 -16.29 10.07 -17.66
CA LEU A 98 -17.34 10.46 -16.72
C LEU A 98 -17.02 11.85 -16.16
N PRO A 99 -18.03 12.62 -15.71
CA PRO A 99 -17.82 13.95 -15.14
C PRO A 99 -16.83 13.90 -13.98
N VAL A 100 -15.89 14.84 -13.93
CA VAL A 100 -14.82 14.86 -12.91
C VAL A 100 -15.39 15.24 -11.54
N GLU A 101 -16.45 16.04 -11.53
CA GLU A 101 -17.21 16.45 -10.34
C GLU A 101 -17.89 15.28 -9.62
N ASP A 102 -18.16 14.17 -10.32
CA ASP A 102 -18.70 12.95 -9.73
C ASP A 102 -17.61 12.10 -9.06
N PHE A 103 -16.34 12.41 -9.31
CA PHE A 103 -15.23 11.67 -8.71
C PHE A 103 -15.16 12.02 -7.21
N PRO A 104 -15.05 11.03 -6.30
CA PRO A 104 -15.08 11.29 -4.88
C PRO A 104 -14.00 12.29 -4.47
N ALA A 105 -14.42 13.42 -3.91
CA ALA A 105 -13.48 14.38 -3.34
C ALA A 105 -12.80 13.76 -2.13
N PHE A 106 -11.47 13.81 -2.08
CA PHE A 106 -10.77 13.55 -0.84
C PHE A 106 -10.90 14.77 0.06
N ASN A 107 -11.73 14.65 1.10
CA ASN A 107 -11.80 15.65 2.15
C ASN A 107 -10.39 15.92 2.67
N SER A 108 -9.94 17.17 2.64
CA SER A 108 -8.68 17.60 3.24
C SER A 108 -8.84 17.60 4.76
N SER A 109 -8.72 16.44 5.39
CA SER A 109 -8.64 16.34 6.83
C SER A 109 -7.29 16.86 7.29
N GLU A 110 -7.25 17.57 8.42
CA GLU A 110 -5.98 17.95 9.02
C GLU A 110 -5.19 16.69 9.41
N LEU A 111 -3.90 16.69 9.07
CA LEU A 111 -2.93 15.65 9.43
C LEU A 111 -1.86 16.30 10.32
N PRO A 112 -2.14 16.42 11.64
CA PRO A 112 -1.33 17.21 12.55
C PRO A 112 0.05 16.61 12.84
N ILE A 113 0.19 15.28 12.77
CA ILE A 113 1.46 14.60 13.02
C ILE A 113 2.20 14.43 11.70
N GLN A 114 3.47 14.84 11.66
CA GLN A 114 4.30 14.78 10.46
C GLN A 114 5.73 14.37 10.82
N PHE A 115 6.27 13.41 10.08
CA PHE A 115 7.66 12.96 10.22
C PHE A 115 8.15 12.32 8.93
N ALA A 116 9.46 12.13 8.82
CA ALA A 116 10.08 11.40 7.72
C ALA A 116 10.67 10.07 8.22
N ILE A 117 10.63 9.05 7.37
CA ILE A 117 11.25 7.73 7.59
C ILE A 117 11.88 7.28 6.28
N THR A 118 13.01 6.57 6.31
CA THR A 118 13.63 6.09 5.08
C THR A 118 12.74 5.08 4.35
N THR A 119 12.83 5.02 3.01
CA THR A 119 12.12 4.01 2.22
C THR A 119 12.54 2.59 2.62
N ALA A 120 13.81 2.40 3.00
CA ALA A 120 14.36 1.14 3.50
C ALA A 120 13.72 0.71 4.83
N ASP A 121 13.61 1.62 5.79
CA ASP A 121 13.01 1.32 7.10
C ASP A 121 11.51 1.03 6.97
N MET A 122 10.77 1.83 6.18
CA MET A 122 9.35 1.56 5.91
C MET A 122 9.15 0.19 5.26
N ARG A 123 9.98 -0.17 4.26
CA ARG A 123 9.96 -1.51 3.66
C ARG A 123 10.25 -2.59 4.69
N HIS A 124 11.27 -2.40 5.54
CA HIS A 124 11.61 -3.37 6.57
C HIS A 124 10.46 -3.61 7.55
N GLN A 125 9.81 -2.55 8.03
CA GLN A 125 8.65 -2.65 8.93
C GLN A 125 7.50 -3.43 8.27
N ILE A 126 7.22 -3.17 6.99
CA ILE A 126 6.15 -3.84 6.24
C ILE A 126 6.51 -5.29 5.90
N ASP A 127 7.69 -5.56 5.33
CA ASP A 127 8.16 -6.89 4.93
C ASP A 127 8.24 -7.86 6.10
N THR A 128 8.67 -7.37 7.27
CA THR A 128 8.81 -8.19 8.48
C THR A 128 7.46 -8.55 9.11
N THR A 129 6.40 -7.78 8.86
CA THR A 129 5.12 -7.94 9.58
C THR A 129 3.95 -8.35 8.71
N ARG A 130 3.85 -7.91 7.45
CA ARG A 130 2.62 -8.03 6.64
C ARG A 130 2.09 -9.45 6.45
N PHE A 131 2.97 -10.45 6.52
CA PHE A 131 2.59 -11.85 6.29
C PHE A 131 1.71 -12.40 7.42
N ALA A 132 1.74 -11.75 8.59
CA ALA A 132 0.94 -12.11 9.77
C ALA A 132 -0.38 -11.32 9.86
N ILE A 133 -0.72 -10.49 8.86
CA ILE A 133 -2.02 -9.78 8.85
C ILE A 133 -3.16 -10.79 8.65
N SER A 134 -4.23 -10.64 9.43
CA SER A 134 -5.43 -11.47 9.30
C SER A 134 -6.13 -11.25 7.94
N THR A 135 -6.81 -12.29 7.47
CA THR A 135 -7.71 -12.22 6.33
C THR A 135 -9.17 -12.43 6.72
N GLU A 136 -9.46 -12.54 8.02
CA GLU A 136 -10.81 -12.74 8.54
C GLU A 136 -11.57 -11.42 8.68
N GLU A 137 -12.79 -11.36 8.15
CA GLU A 137 -13.57 -10.11 8.13
C GLU A 137 -14.16 -9.74 9.50
N THR A 138 -14.43 -10.72 10.38
CA THR A 138 -15.08 -10.48 11.68
C THR A 138 -14.19 -9.78 12.69
N ARG A 139 -12.87 -10.01 12.61
CA ARG A 139 -11.85 -9.40 13.47
C ARG A 139 -11.09 -8.32 12.71
N TYR A 140 -11.83 -7.34 12.19
CA TYR A 140 -11.30 -6.33 11.27
C TYR A 140 -10.10 -5.53 11.83
N TYR A 141 -10.01 -5.35 13.16
CA TYR A 141 -8.85 -4.72 13.82
C TYR A 141 -7.54 -5.51 13.66
N LEU A 142 -7.58 -6.74 13.15
CA LEU A 142 -6.40 -7.54 12.77
C LEU A 142 -6.07 -7.47 11.27
N ASN A 143 -6.90 -6.78 10.47
CA ASN A 143 -6.76 -6.70 9.02
C ASN A 143 -5.84 -5.55 8.58
N GLY A 144 -4.78 -5.31 9.34
CA GLY A 144 -3.79 -4.27 9.08
C GLY A 144 -2.50 -4.45 9.89
N ILE A 145 -1.57 -3.52 9.71
CA ILE A 145 -0.38 -3.40 10.56
C ILE A 145 -0.64 -2.33 11.61
N TYR A 146 -0.44 -2.69 12.87
CA TYR A 146 -0.52 -1.79 14.01
C TYR A 146 0.81 -1.04 14.19
N PHE A 147 0.79 0.27 13.98
CA PHE A 147 1.92 1.16 14.25
C PHE A 147 1.66 1.94 15.54
N HIS A 148 2.63 1.89 16.46
CA HIS A 148 2.56 2.61 17.73
C HIS A 148 3.95 2.90 18.29
N LYS A 149 4.00 3.79 19.28
CA LYS A 149 5.14 3.94 20.17
C LYS A 149 5.12 2.83 21.21
N SER A 150 6.12 1.95 21.17
CA SER A 150 6.29 0.90 22.17
C SER A 150 6.73 1.45 23.53
N ASP A 151 6.64 0.63 24.58
CA ASP A 151 7.04 0.99 25.95
C ASP A 151 8.51 1.45 26.06
N SER A 152 9.39 0.97 25.18
CA SER A 152 10.80 1.41 25.11
C SER A 152 10.99 2.74 24.39
N GLY A 153 9.92 3.34 23.87
CA GLY A 153 9.94 4.56 23.07
C GLY A 153 10.25 4.35 21.59
N ALA A 154 10.44 3.12 21.12
CA ALA A 154 10.68 2.77 19.72
C ALA A 154 9.38 2.77 18.89
N LEU A 155 9.48 3.02 17.58
CA LEU A 155 8.38 2.80 16.64
C LEU A 155 8.24 1.29 16.39
N ALA A 156 7.06 0.75 16.67
CA ALA A 156 6.77 -0.66 16.52
C ALA A 156 5.67 -0.89 15.48
N ALA A 157 5.92 -1.83 14.58
CA ALA A 157 4.97 -2.37 13.61
C ALA A 157 4.59 -3.79 14.04
N VAL A 158 3.29 -4.08 14.17
CA VAL A 158 2.79 -5.37 14.65
C VAL A 158 1.68 -5.89 13.76
N ALA A 159 1.70 -7.17 13.43
CA ALA A 159 0.61 -7.86 12.77
C ALA A 159 0.40 -9.25 13.38
N THR A 160 -0.86 -9.69 13.44
CA THR A 160 -1.25 -11.01 13.94
C THR A 160 -2.56 -11.48 13.31
N ASP A 161 -2.65 -12.77 13.04
CA ASP A 161 -3.85 -13.47 12.57
C ASP A 161 -4.52 -14.25 13.71
N GLY A 162 -4.00 -14.13 14.93
CA GLY A 162 -4.41 -14.89 16.11
C GLY A 162 -3.73 -16.27 16.23
N HIS A 163 -3.02 -16.73 15.20
CA HIS A 163 -2.24 -17.97 15.23
C HIS A 163 -0.73 -17.71 15.35
N ARG A 164 -0.27 -16.59 14.79
CA ARG A 164 1.12 -16.13 14.82
C ARG A 164 1.17 -14.61 14.92
N LEU A 165 2.29 -14.10 15.42
CA LEU A 165 2.52 -12.67 15.54
C LEU A 165 3.89 -12.31 14.94
N ALA A 166 3.94 -11.19 14.25
CA ALA A 166 5.18 -10.56 13.80
C ALA A 166 5.29 -9.16 14.39
N LEU A 167 6.49 -8.82 14.87
CA LEU A 167 6.84 -7.53 15.46
C LEU A 167 8.15 -7.07 14.82
N ALA A 168 8.16 -5.83 14.34
CA ALA A 168 9.36 -5.14 13.91
C ALA A 168 9.48 -3.81 14.68
N GLN A 169 10.69 -3.48 15.12
CA GLN A 169 10.95 -2.29 15.91
C GLN A 169 12.14 -1.52 15.34
N MET A 170 12.04 -0.20 15.39
CA MET A 170 13.12 0.72 15.03
C MET A 170 13.12 1.95 15.94
N SER A 171 14.21 2.69 15.94
CA SER A 171 14.29 3.98 16.64
C SER A 171 13.17 4.91 16.19
N MET A 172 12.57 5.65 17.12
CA MET A 172 11.50 6.60 16.81
C MET A 172 12.01 7.70 15.87
N PRO A 173 11.38 7.90 14.70
CA PRO A 173 11.73 9.01 13.83
C PRO A 173 11.54 10.37 14.52
N GLN A 174 12.34 11.35 14.13
CA GLN A 174 12.17 12.71 14.60
C GLN A 174 10.81 13.27 14.13
N GLY A 175 10.02 13.85 15.04
CA GLY A 175 8.66 14.33 14.76
C GLY A 175 7.55 13.30 15.01
N ALA A 176 7.88 12.02 15.22
CA ALA A 176 6.91 10.95 15.47
C ALA A 176 6.62 10.70 16.97
N GLN A 177 7.04 11.60 17.87
CA GLN A 177 6.96 11.39 19.33
C GLN A 177 5.53 11.25 19.86
N ASP A 178 4.60 11.93 19.19
CA ASP A 178 3.16 11.97 19.48
C ASP A 178 2.36 11.12 18.47
N LEU A 179 3.01 10.12 17.85
CA LEU A 179 2.36 9.20 16.92
C LEU A 179 1.17 8.49 17.61
N PRO A 180 -0.07 8.64 17.08
CA PRO A 180 -1.20 7.91 17.60
C PRO A 180 -1.07 6.41 17.31
N ASN A 181 -1.77 5.61 18.09
CA ASN A 181 -1.92 4.19 17.84
C ASN A 181 -2.78 4.00 16.60
N ILE A 182 -2.21 3.52 15.50
CA ILE A 182 -2.91 3.39 14.22
C ILE A 182 -2.85 1.97 13.68
N ILE A 183 -3.88 1.58 12.93
CA ILE A 183 -3.92 0.32 12.20
C ILE A 183 -4.05 0.64 10.71
N LEU A 184 -2.95 0.45 9.97
CA LEU A 184 -2.92 0.67 8.51
C LEU A 184 -3.56 -0.54 7.80
N PRO A 185 -4.65 -0.37 7.03
CA PRO A 185 -5.35 -1.49 6.41
C PRO A 185 -4.46 -2.32 5.47
N ARG A 186 -4.73 -3.63 5.40
CA ARG A 186 -3.99 -4.59 4.58
C ARG A 186 -3.81 -4.15 3.11
N LYS A 187 -4.86 -3.57 2.51
CA LYS A 187 -4.80 -3.08 1.12
C LYS A 187 -3.79 -1.94 0.98
N ALA A 188 -3.87 -0.93 1.86
CA ALA A 188 -2.93 0.18 1.91
C ALA A 188 -1.49 -0.28 2.19
N VAL A 189 -1.30 -1.24 3.09
CA VAL A 189 0.02 -1.89 3.32
C VAL A 189 0.57 -2.51 2.04
N GLY A 190 -0.28 -3.23 1.30
CA GLY A 190 0.09 -3.88 0.05
C GLY A 190 0.48 -2.88 -1.04
N GLU A 191 -0.31 -1.81 -1.19
CA GLU A 191 -0.02 -0.77 -2.18
C GLU A 191 1.20 0.06 -1.81
N LEU A 192 1.31 0.51 -0.56
CA LEU A 192 2.49 1.23 -0.08
C LEU A 192 3.77 0.41 -0.30
N ARG A 193 3.73 -0.91 -0.02
CA ARG A 193 4.90 -1.76 -0.26
C ARG A 193 5.29 -1.80 -1.74
N LYS A 194 4.33 -1.95 -2.66
CA LYS A 194 4.61 -2.00 -4.11
C LYS A 194 5.19 -0.68 -4.61
N LEU A 195 4.65 0.45 -4.15
CA LEU A 195 5.13 1.77 -4.54
C LEU A 195 6.56 2.04 -4.06
N LEU A 196 7.03 1.33 -3.04
CA LEU A 196 8.38 1.46 -2.49
C LEU A 196 9.42 0.52 -3.14
N ASP A 197 9.06 -0.36 -4.09
CA ASP A 197 10.00 -1.36 -4.64
C ASP A 197 11.22 -0.72 -5.33
N ASP A 198 11.03 0.39 -6.02
CA ASP A 198 12.06 1.06 -6.84
C ASP A 198 12.42 2.48 -6.32
N GLU A 199 12.00 2.81 -5.09
CA GLU A 199 12.17 4.15 -4.51
C GLU A 199 13.25 4.20 -3.43
N GLU A 200 14.13 5.20 -3.54
CA GLU A 200 15.16 5.52 -2.56
C GLU A 200 14.86 6.86 -1.87
N GLY A 201 15.47 7.09 -0.71
CA GLY A 201 15.31 8.33 0.05
C GLY A 201 14.29 8.22 1.18
N GLU A 202 13.40 9.20 1.30
CA GLU A 202 12.50 9.37 2.44
C GLU A 202 11.03 9.28 2.05
N VAL A 203 10.26 8.68 2.94
CA VAL A 203 8.80 8.69 2.98
C VAL A 203 8.38 9.74 3.99
N ASN A 204 7.76 10.82 3.53
CA ASN A 204 7.09 11.78 4.38
C ASN A 204 5.74 11.20 4.80
N VAL A 205 5.55 11.05 6.10
CA VAL A 205 4.35 10.48 6.71
C VAL A 205 3.59 11.61 7.40
N ARG A 206 2.30 11.73 7.09
CA ARG A 206 1.38 12.67 7.75
C ARG A 206 0.16 11.90 8.27
N LEU A 207 -0.19 12.08 9.54
CA LEU A 207 -1.18 11.24 10.22
C LEU A 207 -2.21 12.07 10.99
N SER A 208 -3.39 11.50 11.12
CA SER A 208 -4.37 11.76 12.16
C SER A 208 -4.79 10.41 12.77
N GLU A 209 -5.76 10.40 13.70
CA GLU A 209 -6.31 9.15 14.26
C GLU A 209 -7.09 8.33 13.21
N THR A 210 -7.55 8.96 12.13
CA THR A 210 -8.45 8.32 11.15
C THR A 210 -7.83 8.18 9.76
N ARG A 211 -6.70 8.83 9.48
CA ARG A 211 -6.06 8.82 8.17
C ARG A 211 -4.54 8.84 8.26
N ALA A 212 -3.92 8.24 7.25
CA ALA A 212 -2.50 8.32 7.00
C ALA A 212 -2.23 8.71 5.55
N GLU A 213 -1.29 9.62 5.34
CA GLU A 213 -0.73 10.02 4.05
C GLU A 213 0.75 9.67 4.02
N PHE A 214 1.18 9.04 2.94
CA PHE A 214 2.57 8.70 2.64
C PHE A 214 2.95 9.38 1.33
N SER A 215 4.02 10.15 1.33
CA SER A 215 4.50 10.83 0.12
C SER A 215 6.01 10.68 -0.05
N PHE A 216 6.42 10.35 -1.27
CA PHE A 216 7.80 10.10 -1.67
C PHE A 216 7.91 10.30 -3.18
N GLY A 217 9.00 10.91 -3.64
CA GLY A 217 9.15 11.30 -5.04
C GLY A 217 7.95 12.13 -5.53
N GLN A 218 7.29 11.65 -6.58
CA GLN A 218 6.08 12.26 -7.16
C GLN A 218 4.79 11.53 -6.78
N VAL A 219 4.85 10.62 -5.81
CA VAL A 219 3.74 9.75 -5.40
C VAL A 219 3.19 10.20 -4.05
N ARG A 220 1.87 10.12 -3.92
CA ARG A 220 1.13 10.28 -2.67
C ARG A 220 0.14 9.12 -2.55
N LEU A 221 0.15 8.43 -1.42
CA LEU A 221 -0.87 7.46 -1.03
C LEU A 221 -1.55 7.96 0.24
N THR A 222 -2.87 8.09 0.20
CA THR A 222 -3.67 8.36 1.41
C THR A 222 -4.55 7.16 1.71
N SER A 223 -4.70 6.81 2.98
CA SER A 223 -5.57 5.73 3.43
C SER A 223 -6.36 6.15 4.65
N LYS A 224 -7.63 5.74 4.72
CA LYS A 224 -8.32 5.62 6.01
C LYS A 224 -7.59 4.61 6.89
N LEU A 225 -7.70 4.80 8.19
CA LEU A 225 -7.21 3.87 9.20
C LEU A 225 -8.35 3.00 9.70
N ILE A 226 -8.02 1.80 10.18
CA ILE A 226 -9.02 0.93 10.80
C ILE A 226 -9.38 1.52 12.17
N ASP A 227 -10.65 1.87 12.35
CA ASP A 227 -11.20 2.30 13.64
C ASP A 227 -11.43 1.08 14.54
N GLY A 228 -10.42 0.75 15.33
CA GLY A 228 -10.47 -0.37 16.26
C GLY A 228 -9.29 -0.40 17.21
N SER A 229 -9.47 -1.05 18.37
CA SER A 229 -8.40 -1.28 19.32
C SER A 229 -7.63 -2.55 18.99
N PHE A 230 -6.35 -2.42 18.65
CA PHE A 230 -5.48 -3.58 18.48
C PHE A 230 -5.31 -4.30 19.83
N PRO A 231 -5.33 -5.65 19.88
CA PRO A 231 -5.20 -6.38 21.14
C PRO A 231 -3.84 -6.11 21.80
N ASP A 232 -3.80 -6.22 23.14
CA ASP A 232 -2.54 -6.19 23.90
C ASP A 232 -1.69 -7.43 23.57
N TYR A 233 -0.87 -7.27 22.54
CA TYR A 233 -0.03 -8.32 22.01
C TYR A 233 1.16 -8.65 22.91
N THR A 234 1.53 -7.77 23.84
CA THR A 234 2.68 -7.99 24.72
C THR A 234 2.46 -9.18 25.65
N ARG A 235 1.19 -9.50 25.94
CA ARG A 235 0.76 -10.64 26.76
C ARG A 235 1.00 -12.00 26.10
N VAL A 236 1.08 -12.06 24.77
CA VAL A 236 1.27 -13.32 24.03
C VAL A 236 2.72 -13.60 23.69
N ILE A 237 3.64 -12.65 23.93
CA ILE A 237 5.07 -12.85 23.75
C ILE A 237 5.62 -13.61 24.98
N PRO A 238 6.09 -14.87 24.84
CA PRO A 238 6.57 -15.65 25.98
C PRO A 238 7.77 -14.98 26.65
N ARG A 239 7.70 -14.78 27.97
CA ARG A 239 8.81 -14.26 28.77
C ARG A 239 9.50 -15.41 29.51
N GLY A 240 10.84 -15.44 29.46
CA GLY A 240 11.63 -16.44 30.21
C GLY A 240 11.65 -17.85 29.60
N ASN A 241 11.60 -17.98 28.27
CA ASN A 241 11.83 -19.28 27.63
C ASN A 241 13.29 -19.71 27.86
N ASP A 242 13.47 -20.78 28.63
CA ASP A 242 14.77 -21.33 29.03
C ASP A 242 15.39 -22.30 28.00
N LYS A 243 14.58 -22.74 27.03
CA LYS A 243 15.00 -23.66 25.96
C LYS A 243 15.29 -22.89 24.69
N VAL A 244 16.58 -22.65 24.44
CA VAL A 244 17.09 -21.96 23.26
C VAL A 244 17.68 -22.98 22.28
N LEU A 245 17.18 -22.97 21.05
CA LEU A 245 17.71 -23.77 19.95
C LEU A 245 18.23 -22.82 18.87
N SER A 246 19.51 -22.96 18.52
CA SER A 246 20.13 -22.22 17.40
C SER A 246 20.35 -23.16 16.22
N VAL A 247 19.82 -22.80 15.05
CA VAL A 247 19.91 -23.59 13.82
C VAL A 247 20.31 -22.70 12.65
N ASP A 248 20.90 -23.30 11.62
CA ASP A 248 21.05 -22.63 10.34
C ASP A 248 19.68 -22.41 9.69
N ARG A 249 19.35 -21.14 9.40
CA ARG A 249 18.05 -20.74 8.85
C ARG A 249 17.76 -21.41 7.50
N GLY A 250 18.75 -21.51 6.62
CA GLY A 250 18.59 -22.05 5.27
C GLY A 250 18.35 -23.56 5.31
N LEU A 251 19.19 -24.29 6.06
CA LEU A 251 19.06 -25.74 6.24
C LEU A 251 17.75 -26.10 6.94
N PHE A 252 17.37 -25.37 7.99
CA PHE A 252 16.12 -25.62 8.72
C PHE A 252 14.90 -25.33 7.84
N SER A 253 14.88 -24.20 7.13
CA SER A 253 13.80 -23.88 6.19
C SER A 253 13.65 -24.95 5.11
N ALA A 254 14.75 -25.39 4.51
CA ALA A 254 14.72 -26.45 3.50
C ALA A 254 14.25 -27.79 4.07
N ALA A 255 14.59 -28.11 5.33
CA ALA A 255 14.10 -29.30 6.00
C ALA A 255 12.59 -29.25 6.25
N VAL A 256 12.07 -28.12 6.75
CA VAL A 256 10.63 -27.89 6.96
C VAL A 256 9.87 -27.99 5.63
N ASP A 257 10.39 -27.41 4.55
CA ASP A 257 9.78 -27.47 3.22
C ASP A 257 9.68 -28.91 2.70
N ARG A 258 10.76 -29.69 2.80
CA ARG A 258 10.77 -31.11 2.42
C ARG A 258 9.71 -31.93 3.17
N VAL A 259 9.62 -31.78 4.49
CA VAL A 259 8.62 -32.55 5.28
C VAL A 259 7.19 -32.05 5.08
N SER A 260 7.01 -30.78 4.73
CA SER A 260 5.68 -30.22 4.46
C SER A 260 5.05 -30.78 3.20
N THR A 261 5.86 -31.28 2.25
CA THR A 261 5.38 -31.89 0.99
C THR A 261 4.50 -33.13 1.20
N ILE A 262 4.74 -33.88 2.28
CA ILE A 262 3.97 -35.08 2.63
C ILE A 262 2.87 -34.83 3.67
N SER A 263 2.76 -33.60 4.18
CA SER A 263 1.72 -33.25 5.15
C SER A 263 0.38 -33.07 4.43
N SER A 264 -0.70 -33.58 5.04
CA SER A 264 -2.04 -33.39 4.49
C SER A 264 -2.40 -31.89 4.38
N GLU A 265 -3.12 -31.53 3.32
CA GLU A 265 -3.47 -30.13 2.99
C GLU A 265 -4.25 -29.43 4.12
N LYS A 266 -4.92 -30.19 5.00
CA LYS A 266 -5.79 -29.64 6.05
C LYS A 266 -5.07 -29.10 7.28
N SER A 267 -3.87 -29.57 7.64
CA SER A 267 -3.20 -29.10 8.87
C SER A 267 -1.76 -28.62 8.71
N ARG A 268 -1.06 -28.99 7.62
CA ARG A 268 0.35 -28.63 7.36
C ARG A 268 1.25 -28.66 8.62
N SER A 269 1.00 -29.61 9.52
CA SER A 269 1.62 -29.62 10.84
C SER A 269 2.94 -30.38 10.81
N VAL A 270 3.98 -29.82 11.42
CA VAL A 270 5.31 -30.44 11.55
C VAL A 270 5.62 -30.69 13.02
N LYS A 271 5.95 -31.94 13.36
CA LYS A 271 6.40 -32.30 14.71
C LYS A 271 7.92 -32.17 14.81
N LEU A 272 8.39 -31.29 15.69
CA LEU A 272 9.81 -31.16 16.04
C LEU A 272 10.09 -32.04 17.27
N SER A 273 11.02 -32.98 17.14
CA SER A 273 11.54 -33.76 18.27
C SER A 273 12.97 -33.28 18.54
N LEU A 274 13.20 -32.72 19.72
CA LEU A 274 14.47 -32.11 20.09
C LEU A 274 15.21 -33.01 21.08
N THR A 275 16.50 -33.24 20.83
CA THR A 275 17.44 -33.94 21.71
C THR A 275 18.73 -33.14 21.82
N GLU A 276 19.58 -33.48 22.78
CA GLU A 276 20.96 -32.99 22.79
C GLU A 276 21.69 -33.49 21.53
N ASN A 277 22.55 -32.63 20.96
CA ASN A 277 23.28 -32.92 19.71
C ASN A 277 24.39 -33.96 19.91
#